data_AF-A0A9D7EV30-F1
#
_entry.id   AF-A0A9D7EV30-F1
#
_cell.length_a   1.000
_cell.length_b   1.000
_cell.length_c   1.000
_cell.angle_alpha   90.00
_cell.angle_beta   90.00
_cell.angle_gamma   90.00
#
_symmetry.space_group_name_H-M   'P 1'
#
loop_
_entity.id
_entity.type
_entity.pdbx_description
1 polymer ?
#
loop_
_entity_poly.entity_id
_entity_poly.type
_entity_poly.pdbx_seq_one_letter_code
_entity_poly.pdbx_strand_id
1 'polypeptide(L)'
;MAKVTLNRDTEFVVGEEKVLVYVMAILFFGLFVYAVIDAFLKGFTNLTYTSYLFALALLPALYFFKKGRSNAIHIRINKTGIYQQEKLITGWANFLNAYVTQKEKTISIQDNFLLIVEYSKEGSDKGFRKKIPLTNTQNKSEEQVLEAVKFFWLGFRRGF
;
A
#
# COMPACT_ATOMS: atom_id res chain seq x y z
N MET A 1 11.82 -11.60 -3.96
CA MET A 1 10.71 -11.49 -2.98
C MET A 1 10.37 -12.88 -2.48
N ALA A 2 10.21 -13.07 -1.16
CA ALA A 2 9.82 -14.37 -0.61
C ALA A 2 8.41 -14.72 -1.08
N LYS A 3 8.23 -15.94 -1.61
CA LYS A 3 6.93 -16.47 -2.02
C LYS A 3 6.06 -16.59 -0.76
N VAL A 4 5.00 -15.79 -0.66
CA VAL A 4 4.08 -15.88 0.46
C VAL A 4 3.38 -17.24 0.35
N THR A 5 3.68 -18.15 1.28
CA THR A 5 2.96 -19.43 1.37
C THR A 5 1.56 -19.16 1.88
N LEU A 6 0.60 -19.19 0.95
CA LEU A 6 -0.83 -19.09 1.25
C LEU A 6 -1.28 -20.37 1.95
N ASN A 7 -1.90 -20.23 3.11
CA ASN A 7 -2.52 -21.32 3.87
C ASN A 7 -3.96 -20.94 4.25
N ARG A 8 -4.82 -21.94 4.48
CA ARG A 8 -6.25 -21.79 4.78
C ARG A 8 -6.53 -20.87 5.98
N ASP A 9 -5.69 -20.93 7.01
CA ASP A 9 -5.84 -20.14 8.23
C ASP A 9 -5.01 -18.85 8.24
N THR A 10 -4.27 -18.58 7.17
CA THR A 10 -3.50 -17.34 7.06
C THR A 10 -4.33 -16.24 6.38
N GLU A 11 -3.97 -14.99 6.64
CA GLU A 11 -4.52 -13.85 5.92
C GLU A 11 -3.46 -13.30 4.97
N PHE A 12 -3.88 -13.00 3.74
CA PHE A 12 -3.06 -12.27 2.80
C PHE A 12 -3.34 -10.78 2.96
N VAL A 13 -2.34 -10.05 3.48
CA VAL A 13 -2.46 -8.62 3.80
C VAL A 13 -1.57 -7.80 2.85
N VAL A 14 -2.20 -6.87 2.15
CA VAL A 14 -1.56 -5.85 1.32
C VAL A 14 -1.52 -4.55 2.10
N GLY A 15 -0.31 -4.08 2.36
CA GLY A 15 -0.03 -2.80 3.02
C GLY A 15 0.95 -1.97 2.19
N GLU A 16 1.41 -0.86 2.76
CA GLU A 16 2.48 -0.05 2.17
C GLU A 16 3.86 -0.71 2.36
N GLU A 17 4.71 -0.56 1.36
CA GLU A 17 6.12 -0.94 1.38
C GLU A 17 6.90 0.03 2.25
N LYS A 18 7.25 -0.43 3.45
CA LYS A 18 7.86 0.41 4.49
C LYS A 18 9.31 0.75 4.19
N VAL A 19 10.02 -0.11 3.45
CA VAL A 19 11.47 0.04 3.21
C VAL A 19 11.78 1.38 2.54
N LEU A 20 11.11 1.66 1.42
CA LEU A 20 11.34 2.90 0.67
C LEU A 20 10.99 4.14 1.52
N VAL A 21 9.90 4.07 2.29
CA VAL A 21 9.47 5.16 3.17
C VAL A 21 10.52 5.44 4.26
N TYR A 22 11.10 4.41 4.87
CA TYR A 22 12.17 4.58 5.85
C TYR A 22 13.48 5.06 5.21
N VAL A 23 13.84 4.59 4.01
CA VAL A 23 15.01 5.09 3.27
C VAL A 23 14.87 6.60 3.04
N MET A 24 13.70 7.06 2.58
CA MET A 24 13.45 8.49 2.40
C MET A 24 13.51 9.27 3.72
N ALA A 25 12.94 8.72 4.81
CA ALA A 25 13.02 9.34 6.12
C ALA A 25 14.48 9.50 6.60
N ILE A 26 15.31 8.47 6.44
CA ILE A 26 16.73 8.49 6.82
C ILE A 26 17.51 9.50 5.97
N LEU A 27 17.27 9.55 4.65
CA LEU A 27 17.94 10.50 3.76
C LEU A 27 17.64 11.95 4.15
N PHE A 28 16.38 12.31 4.34
CA PHE A 28 16.01 13.66 4.77
C PHE A 28 16.52 13.99 6.17
N PHE A 29 16.50 13.02 7.08
CA PHE A 29 17.07 13.20 8.42
C PHE A 29 18.59 13.42 8.36
N GLY A 30 19.30 12.70 7.49
CA GLY A 30 20.74 12.88 7.25
C GLY A 30 21.08 14.29 6.75
N LEU A 31 20.27 14.83 5.83
CA LEU A 31 20.42 16.23 5.38
C LEU A 31 20.22 17.22 6.53
N PHE A 32 19.20 17.01 7.37
CA PHE A 32 18.97 17.82 8.55
C PHE A 32 20.15 17.75 9.54
N VAL A 33 20.66 16.55 9.83
CA VAL A 33 21.81 16.37 10.73
C VAL A 33 23.04 17.09 10.17
N TYR A 34 23.29 16.99 8.87
CA TYR A 34 24.37 17.72 8.21
C TYR A 34 24.22 19.25 8.40
N ALA A 35 23.00 19.78 8.25
CA ALA A 35 22.73 21.20 8.48
C ALA A 35 23.05 21.64 9.92
N VAL A 36 22.68 20.82 10.90
CA VAL A 36 22.93 21.08 12.32
C VAL A 36 24.43 21.04 12.63
N ILE A 37 25.16 20.07 12.08
CA ILE A 37 26.63 19.97 12.24
C ILE A 37 27.31 21.19 11.63
N ASP A 38 26.95 21.58 10.39
CA ASP A 38 27.50 22.76 9.73
C ASP A 38 27.22 24.05 10.52
N ALA A 39 26.00 24.20 11.04
CA ALA A 39 25.62 25.33 11.88
C ALA A 39 26.43 25.38 13.19
N PHE A 40 26.64 24.23 13.83
CA PHE A 40 27.41 24.11 15.06
C PHE A 40 28.88 24.46 14.84
N LEU A 41 29.50 23.95 13.76
CA LEU A 41 30.90 24.24 13.40
C LEU A 41 31.14 25.72 13.09
N LYS A 42 30.13 26.41 12.55
CA LYS A 42 30.16 27.86 12.28
C LYS A 42 29.72 28.72 13.47
N GLY A 43 29.46 28.11 14.64
CA GLY A 43 29.00 28.81 15.84
C GLY A 43 27.68 29.56 15.65
N PHE A 44 26.80 29.07 14.76
CA PHE A 44 25.54 29.72 14.36
C PHE A 44 25.70 31.11 13.73
N THR A 45 26.92 31.48 13.34
CA THR A 45 27.22 32.71 12.61
C THR A 45 27.47 32.39 11.13
N ASN A 46 27.06 33.28 10.21
CA ASN A 46 27.25 33.09 8.76
C ASN A 46 26.64 31.78 8.20
N LEU A 47 25.42 31.44 8.62
CA LEU A 47 24.67 30.32 8.04
C LEU A 47 24.41 30.56 6.55
N THR A 48 24.88 29.62 5.73
CA THR A 48 24.65 29.65 4.28
C THR A 48 23.23 29.25 3.94
N TYR A 49 22.72 29.73 2.79
CA TYR A 49 21.38 29.38 2.29
C TYR A 49 21.13 27.86 2.25
N THR A 50 22.16 27.08 1.90
CA THR A 50 22.16 25.61 1.92
C THR A 50 21.88 25.01 3.29
N SER A 51 22.40 25.61 4.36
CA SER A 51 22.19 25.13 5.74
C SER A 51 20.73 25.34 6.16
N TYR A 52 20.10 26.45 5.76
CA TYR A 52 18.65 26.67 5.97
C TYR A 52 17.80 25.69 5.16
N LEU A 53 18.15 25.46 3.88
CA LEU A 53 17.44 24.52 3.03
C LEU A 53 17.46 23.10 3.60
N PHE A 54 18.62 22.66 4.10
CA PHE A 54 18.76 21.34 4.72
C PHE A 54 18.13 21.27 6.11
N ALA A 55 18.06 22.37 6.87
CA ALA A 55 17.28 22.41 8.11
C ALA A 55 15.79 22.14 7.85
N LEU A 56 15.23 22.63 6.73
CA LEU A 56 13.84 22.36 6.33
C LEU A 56 13.59 20.89 5.98
N ALA A 57 14.63 20.08 5.73
CA ALA A 57 14.51 18.65 5.49
C ALA A 57 13.95 17.88 6.71
N LEU A 58 13.92 18.48 7.90
CA LEU A 58 13.27 17.92 9.07
C LEU A 58 11.77 17.65 8.84
N LEU A 59 11.08 18.56 8.13
CA LEU A 59 9.64 18.42 7.86
C LEU A 59 9.31 17.16 7.04
N PRO A 60 9.91 16.93 5.85
CA PRO A 60 9.69 15.69 5.12
C PRO A 60 10.20 14.47 5.89
N ALA A 61 11.31 14.56 6.63
CA ALA A 61 11.81 13.45 7.46
C ALA A 61 10.76 12.96 8.48
N LEU A 62 10.16 13.88 9.24
CA LEU A 62 9.10 13.57 10.20
C LEU A 62 7.84 13.02 9.52
N TYR A 63 7.47 13.58 8.36
CA TYR A 63 6.33 13.09 7.57
C TYR A 63 6.55 11.64 7.13
N PHE A 64 7.70 11.32 6.52
CA PHE A 64 8.00 9.95 6.08
C PHE A 64 8.14 8.98 7.25
N PHE A 65 8.70 9.41 8.38
CA PHE A 65 8.78 8.59 9.58
C PHE A 65 7.38 8.24 10.13
N LYS A 66 6.49 9.24 10.23
CA LYS A 66 5.09 9.03 10.62
C LYS A 66 4.37 8.11 9.63
N LYS A 67 4.60 8.31 8.32
CA LYS A 67 4.02 7.47 7.26
C LYS A 67 4.50 6.02 7.36
N GLY A 68 5.79 5.77 7.58
CA GLY A 68 6.37 4.42 7.69
C GLY A 68 5.88 3.65 8.92
N ARG A 69 5.55 4.37 10.00
CA ARG A 69 4.93 3.80 11.20
C ARG A 69 3.45 3.42 11.01
N SER A 70 2.79 3.94 9.96
CA SER A 70 1.42 3.56 9.66
C SER A 70 1.34 2.08 9.29
N ASN A 71 0.44 1.34 9.95
CA ASN A 71 0.09 -0.03 9.60
C ASN A 71 -1.17 -0.06 8.72
N ALA A 72 -1.34 0.91 7.83
CA ALA A 72 -2.50 0.98 6.95
C ALA A 72 -2.59 -0.32 6.13
N ILE A 73 -3.63 -1.11 6.41
CA ILE A 73 -3.99 -2.29 5.63
C ILE A 73 -4.89 -1.81 4.51
N HIS A 74 -4.41 -1.95 3.27
CA HIS A 74 -5.14 -1.52 2.09
C HIS A 74 -6.10 -2.60 1.63
N ILE A 75 -5.63 -3.86 1.60
CA ILE A 75 -6.42 -5.03 1.19
C ILE A 75 -6.11 -6.18 2.13
N ARG A 76 -7.13 -6.88 2.63
CA ARG A 76 -6.98 -8.16 3.31
C ARG A 76 -7.83 -9.19 2.57
N ILE A 77 -7.24 -10.34 2.28
CA ILE A 77 -7.91 -11.49 1.66
C ILE A 77 -7.69 -12.69 2.57
N ASN A 78 -8.76 -13.34 3.01
CA ASN A 78 -8.70 -14.49 3.91
C ASN A 78 -9.85 -15.47 3.60
N LYS A 79 -10.05 -16.48 4.46
CA LYS A 79 -11.12 -17.49 4.29
C LYS A 79 -12.55 -16.96 4.36
N THR A 80 -12.79 -15.73 4.84
CA THR A 80 -14.14 -15.16 4.93
C THR A 80 -14.48 -14.28 3.73
N GLY A 81 -13.50 -13.57 3.17
CA GLY A 81 -13.73 -12.75 1.98
C GLY A 81 -12.61 -11.77 1.67
N ILE A 82 -12.99 -10.70 0.96
CA ILE A 82 -12.11 -9.61 0.55
C ILE A 82 -12.49 -8.35 1.34
N TYR A 83 -11.49 -7.72 1.96
CA TYR A 83 -11.63 -6.51 2.77
C TYR A 83 -10.78 -5.39 2.18
N GLN A 84 -11.28 -4.16 2.28
CA GLN A 84 -10.55 -2.94 1.96
C GLN A 84 -10.61 -2.01 3.16
N GLN A 85 -9.45 -1.55 3.65
CA GLN A 85 -9.36 -0.70 4.85
C GLN A 85 -10.16 -1.29 6.02
N GLU A 86 -9.96 -2.58 6.29
CA GLU A 86 -10.68 -3.36 7.32
C GLU A 86 -12.20 -3.50 7.13
N LYS A 87 -12.78 -3.00 6.03
CA LYS A 87 -14.21 -3.16 5.71
C LYS A 87 -14.42 -4.31 4.74
N LEU A 88 -15.33 -5.23 5.07
CA LEU A 88 -15.73 -6.32 4.17
C LEU A 88 -16.33 -5.74 2.89
N ILE A 89 -15.74 -6.07 1.75
CA ILE A 89 -16.32 -5.74 0.44
C ILE A 89 -17.30 -6.82 0.04
N THR A 90 -16.84 -8.07 0.09
CA THR A 90 -17.66 -9.23 -0.26
C THR A 90 -17.12 -10.48 0.42
N GLY A 91 -18.04 -11.33 0.88
CA GLY A 91 -17.72 -12.69 1.30
C GLY A 91 -17.69 -13.63 0.10
N TRP A 92 -17.04 -14.78 0.23
CA TRP A 92 -16.91 -15.72 -0.90
C TRP A 92 -18.26 -16.19 -1.45
N ALA A 93 -19.28 -16.37 -0.61
CA ALA A 93 -20.63 -16.77 -1.07
C ALA A 93 -21.24 -15.79 -2.10
N ASN A 94 -20.90 -14.50 -2.00
CA ASN A 94 -21.41 -13.45 -2.88
C ASN A 94 -20.39 -13.02 -3.94
N PHE A 95 -19.20 -13.64 -3.95
CA PHE A 95 -18.13 -13.31 -4.88
C PHE A 95 -18.42 -13.89 -6.26
N LEU A 96 -18.29 -13.06 -7.29
CA LEU A 96 -18.50 -13.46 -8.68
C LEU A 96 -17.17 -13.58 -9.43
N ASN A 97 -16.37 -12.50 -9.42
CA ASN A 97 -15.12 -12.44 -10.16
C ASN A 97 -14.17 -11.36 -9.61
N ALA A 98 -12.87 -11.50 -9.90
CA ALA A 98 -11.89 -10.44 -9.70
C ALA A 98 -10.85 -10.43 -10.82
N TYR A 99 -10.54 -9.23 -11.32
CA TYR A 99 -9.50 -9.02 -12.32
C TYR A 99 -8.80 -7.68 -12.10
N VAL A 100 -7.57 -7.57 -12.59
CA VAL A 100 -6.81 -6.32 -12.58
C VAL A 100 -6.98 -5.66 -13.94
N THR A 101 -7.22 -4.34 -13.93
CA THR A 101 -7.27 -3.51 -15.14
C THR A 101 -6.43 -2.26 -14.91
N GLN A 102 -5.90 -1.68 -15.97
CA GLN A 102 -5.17 -0.42 -15.91
C GLN A 102 -6.15 0.73 -16.18
N LYS A 103 -6.10 1.79 -15.36
CA LYS A 103 -6.87 3.00 -15.65
C LYS A 103 -6.17 3.75 -16.78
N GLU A 104 -6.77 3.76 -17.97
CA GLU A 104 -6.34 4.64 -19.06
C GLU A 104 -6.48 6.11 -18.61
N LYS A 105 -5.35 6.80 -18.46
CA LYS A 105 -5.29 8.24 -18.28
C LYS A 105 -4.35 8.80 -19.33
N THR A 106 -4.84 9.76 -20.10
CA THR A 106 -4.15 10.41 -21.21
C THR A 106 -2.85 11.14 -20.82
N ILE A 107 -2.60 11.38 -19.52
CA ILE A 107 -1.49 12.23 -19.03
C ILE A 107 -0.88 11.71 -17.70
N SER A 108 -0.86 10.40 -17.41
CA SER A 108 -0.18 9.92 -16.18
C SER A 108 1.00 9.01 -16.50
N ILE A 109 2.18 9.41 -16.03
CA ILE A 109 3.43 8.63 -16.05
C ILE A 109 3.36 7.41 -15.11
N GLN A 110 2.39 7.37 -14.19
CA GLN A 110 2.18 6.23 -13.29
C GLN A 110 1.16 5.24 -13.84
N ASP A 111 1.57 3.97 -13.89
CA ASP A 111 0.67 2.83 -14.01
C ASP A 111 -0.29 2.83 -12.83
N ASN A 112 -1.58 2.94 -13.12
CA ASN A 112 -2.64 2.95 -12.12
C ASN A 112 -3.44 1.65 -12.28
N PHE A 113 -2.96 0.58 -11.67
CA PHE A 113 -3.69 -0.69 -11.64
C PHE A 113 -4.89 -0.60 -10.69
N LEU A 114 -6.00 -1.20 -11.10
CA LEU A 114 -7.22 -1.31 -10.34
C LEU A 114 -7.60 -2.77 -10.23
N LEU A 115 -7.76 -3.27 -9.00
CA LEU A 115 -8.45 -4.51 -8.75
C LEU A 115 -9.96 -4.26 -8.84
N ILE A 116 -10.62 -4.89 -9.80
CA ILE A 116 -12.07 -4.89 -9.95
C ILE A 116 -12.59 -6.14 -9.26
N VAL A 117 -13.43 -5.94 -8.23
CA VAL A 117 -14.12 -7.03 -7.52
C VAL A 117 -15.59 -6.97 -7.87
N GLU A 118 -16.10 -8.05 -8.47
CA GLU A 118 -17.49 -8.23 -8.85
C GLU A 118 -18.19 -9.13 -7.84
N TYR A 119 -19.33 -8.69 -7.31
CA TYR A 119 -20.09 -9.43 -6.29
C TYR A 119 -21.59 -9.17 -6.39
N SER A 120 -22.40 -10.14 -5.94
CA SER A 120 -23.84 -9.96 -5.73
C SER A 120 -24.11 -9.38 -4.34
N LYS A 121 -25.21 -8.63 -4.18
CA LYS A 121 -25.67 -8.19 -2.87
C LYS A 121 -26.97 -8.92 -2.55
N GLU A 122 -27.13 -9.36 -1.31
CA GLU A 122 -28.37 -9.98 -0.85
C GLU A 122 -29.57 -9.08 -1.15
N GLY A 123 -30.58 -9.64 -1.80
CA GLY A 123 -31.79 -8.91 -2.22
C GLY A 123 -31.64 -8.08 -3.50
N SER A 124 -30.57 -8.26 -4.29
CA SER A 124 -30.40 -7.59 -5.58
C SER A 124 -29.93 -8.53 -6.69
N ASP A 125 -30.67 -8.56 -7.79
CA ASP A 125 -30.29 -9.29 -9.02
C ASP A 125 -29.17 -8.57 -9.81
N LYS A 126 -28.70 -7.41 -9.34
CA LYS A 126 -27.65 -6.63 -10.01
C LYS A 126 -26.28 -6.98 -9.43
N GLY A 127 -25.34 -7.32 -10.31
CA GLY A 127 -23.93 -7.43 -9.95
C GLY A 127 -23.33 -6.07 -9.63
N PHE A 128 -22.66 -5.96 -8.48
CA PHE A 128 -21.94 -4.77 -8.05
C PHE A 128 -20.46 -4.90 -8.40
N ARG A 129 -19.81 -3.76 -8.67
CA ARG A 129 -18.38 -3.67 -8.94
C ARG A 129 -17.73 -2.71 -7.96
N LYS A 130 -16.72 -3.18 -7.23
CA LYS A 130 -15.84 -2.32 -6.43
C LYS A 130 -14.50 -2.19 -7.13
N LYS A 131 -14.05 -0.95 -7.30
CA LYS A 131 -12.71 -0.64 -7.82
C LYS A 131 -11.79 -0.34 -6.64
N ILE A 132 -10.71 -1.12 -6.49
CA ILE A 132 -9.71 -0.93 -5.45
C ILE A 132 -8.41 -0.52 -6.15
N PRO A 133 -7.84 0.66 -5.83
CA PRO A 133 -6.57 1.06 -6.42
C PRO A 133 -5.43 0.21 -5.88
N LEU A 134 -4.61 -0.31 -6.79
CA LEU A 134 -3.32 -0.94 -6.51
C LEU A 134 -2.26 0.11 -6.80
N THR A 135 -1.44 0.42 -5.79
CA THR A 135 -0.40 1.45 -5.89
C THR A 135 0.97 0.80 -5.89
N ASN A 136 1.91 1.36 -6.65
CA ASN A 136 3.30 0.87 -6.73
C ASN A 136 4.06 0.96 -5.40
N THR A 137 3.46 1.60 -4.39
CA THR A 137 3.98 1.66 -3.03
C THR A 137 3.54 0.49 -2.17
N GLN A 138 2.77 -0.46 -2.70
CA GLN A 138 2.31 -1.64 -1.95
C GLN A 138 3.42 -2.70 -1.82
N ASN A 139 3.35 -3.47 -0.73
CA ASN A 139 4.31 -4.55 -0.43
C ASN A 139 4.01 -5.88 -1.15
N LYS A 140 3.04 -5.89 -2.06
CA LYS A 140 2.59 -7.04 -2.86
C LYS A 140 2.31 -6.59 -4.29
N SER A 141 2.63 -7.45 -5.26
CA SER A 141 2.32 -7.18 -6.67
C SER A 141 0.88 -7.52 -7.02
N GLU A 142 0.39 -6.98 -8.13
CA GLU A 142 -0.93 -7.22 -8.70
C GLU A 142 -1.20 -8.72 -8.89
N GLU A 143 -0.20 -9.46 -9.37
CA GLU A 143 -0.29 -10.91 -9.58
C GLU A 143 -0.46 -11.65 -8.25
N GLN A 144 0.28 -11.23 -7.20
CA GLN A 144 0.16 -11.84 -5.88
C GLN A 144 -1.22 -11.60 -5.27
N VAL A 145 -1.80 -10.41 -5.48
CA VAL A 145 -3.17 -10.12 -5.03
C VAL A 145 -4.17 -11.03 -5.75
N LEU A 146 -4.06 -11.17 -7.08
CA LEU A 146 -4.94 -12.06 -7.85
C LEU A 146 -4.76 -13.54 -7.49
N GLU A 147 -3.52 -13.98 -7.26
CA GLU A 147 -3.21 -15.35 -6.83
C GLU A 147 -3.85 -15.64 -5.48
N ALA A 148 -3.78 -14.70 -4.53
CA ALA A 148 -4.45 -14.81 -3.24
C ALA A 148 -5.97 -14.90 -3.38
N VAL A 149 -6.60 -14.05 -4.20
CA VAL A 149 -8.05 -14.13 -4.45
C VAL A 149 -8.43 -15.51 -5.02
N LYS A 150 -7.69 -15.99 -6.04
CA LYS A 150 -7.94 -17.30 -6.66
C LYS A 150 -7.78 -18.44 -5.65
N PHE A 151 -6.75 -18.39 -4.81
CA PHE A 151 -6.48 -19.41 -3.81
C PHE A 151 -7.65 -19.56 -2.83
N PHE A 152 -8.09 -18.46 -2.19
CA PHE A 152 -9.18 -18.51 -1.22
C PHE A 152 -10.53 -18.81 -1.86
N TRP A 153 -10.79 -18.31 -3.08
CA TRP A 153 -12.01 -18.62 -3.81
C TRP A 153 -12.12 -20.11 -4.17
N LEU A 154 -11.04 -20.70 -4.69
CA LEU A 154 -10.99 -22.13 -4.97
C LEU A 154 -11.13 -22.96 -3.69
N GLY A 155 -10.60 -22.46 -2.57
CA GLY A 155 -10.75 -23.11 -1.27
C GLY A 155 -12.18 -23.15 -0.78
N PHE A 156 -12.85 -22.00 -0.81
CA PHE A 156 -14.27 -21.91 -0.49
C PHE A 156 -15.12 -22.86 -1.35
N ARG A 157 -14.91 -22.88 -2.68
CA ARG A 157 -15.65 -23.78 -3.58
C ARG A 157 -15.41 -25.27 -3.33
N ARG A 158 -14.25 -25.62 -2.77
CA ARG A 158 -13.87 -27.00 -2.45
C ARG A 158 -14.23 -27.40 -1.02
N GLY A 159 -14.87 -26.50 -0.25
CA GLY A 159 -15.37 -26.81 1.08
C GLY A 159 -14.30 -26.85 2.17
N PHE A 160 -13.21 -26.07 2.01
CA PHE A 160 -12.20 -25.89 3.05
C PHE A 160 -12.07 -24.42 3.44
#